data_AF-A0A7J7Q0A3-F1
#
_entry.id   AF-A0A7J7Q0A3-F1
#
_cell.length_a   1.000
_cell.length_b   1.000
_cell.length_c   1.000
_cell.angle_alpha   90.00
_cell.angle_beta   90.00
_cell.angle_gamma   90.00
#
_symmetry.space_group_name_H-M   'P 1'
#
loop_
_entity.id
_entity.type
_entity.pdbx_description
1 polymer ?
#
loop_
_entity_poly.entity_id
_entity_poly.type
_entity_poly.pdbx_seq_one_letter_code
_entity_poly.pdbx_strand_id
1 'polypeptide(L)'
;MGPIAKRTKTESGTPSPLSLYRQAVKLVKQQQQQLCGSLGSDSLIEQKLQQSVQALAVRVQEGETAEHSLDLELCLDEPAFLLASAHLQLGLLYRQQDRLQEAAQQLQHSLQHFPCFVAAHSALGQVVRASAASHDELQQAEAHLQQAVASAEQLSAQQDGLLLQSNQACAAEADAADAARSALAMMLCQSGREVEAAVHLAALGFKFRLSNEVLHYALPSSPPAAAPAEQGASDFLLQVLDNALPQQLLLHLQQVFAPAAPFWREHSYGRVGYFSYFFRLVSCL
;
A
#
# COMPACT_ATOMS: atom_id res chain seq x y z
N MET A 1 58.20 -3.21 -8.42
CA MET A 1 57.04 -3.61 -9.23
C MET A 1 56.64 -5.03 -8.83
N GLY A 2 55.68 -5.18 -7.93
CA GLY A 2 55.12 -6.48 -7.58
C GLY A 2 54.06 -6.91 -8.60
N PRO A 3 53.90 -8.21 -8.90
CA PRO A 3 52.97 -8.65 -9.92
C PRO A 3 51.52 -8.42 -9.46
N ILE A 4 50.78 -7.67 -10.28
CA ILE A 4 49.33 -7.47 -10.16
C ILE A 4 48.66 -8.81 -10.43
N ALA A 5 48.14 -9.44 -9.37
CA ALA A 5 47.30 -10.62 -9.49
C ALA A 5 46.02 -10.25 -10.27
N LYS A 6 45.93 -10.74 -11.50
CA LYS A 6 44.73 -10.67 -12.33
C LYS A 6 43.61 -11.40 -11.59
N ARG A 7 42.57 -10.66 -11.17
CA ARG A 7 41.31 -11.25 -10.72
C ARG A 7 40.79 -12.18 -11.81
N THR A 8 40.81 -13.47 -11.51
CA THR A 8 40.25 -14.53 -12.34
C THR A 8 38.74 -14.33 -12.41
N LYS A 9 38.23 -14.12 -13.63
CA LYS A 9 36.82 -14.30 -13.96
C LYS A 9 36.49 -15.77 -13.70
N THR A 10 35.84 -16.07 -12.59
CA THR A 10 35.10 -17.32 -12.45
C THR A 10 33.79 -17.14 -13.21
N GLU A 11 33.79 -17.60 -14.46
CA GLU A 11 32.58 -17.91 -15.22
C GLU A 11 31.92 -19.14 -14.58
N SER A 12 30.92 -18.91 -13.72
CA SER A 12 29.86 -19.88 -13.48
C SER A 12 28.59 -19.33 -14.12
N GLY A 13 27.95 -20.10 -15.01
CA GLY A 13 26.72 -19.71 -15.71
C GLY A 13 25.49 -19.50 -14.80
N THR A 14 25.66 -19.52 -13.49
CA THR A 14 24.65 -19.21 -12.49
C THR A 14 24.62 -17.69 -12.24
N PRO A 15 23.49 -17.01 -12.51
CA PRO A 15 23.38 -15.57 -12.26
C PRO A 15 23.60 -15.27 -10.78
N SER A 16 24.41 -14.24 -10.48
CA SER A 16 24.62 -13.80 -9.09
C SER A 16 23.29 -13.38 -8.45
N PRO A 17 23.14 -13.48 -7.11
CA PRO A 17 21.88 -13.12 -6.42
C PRO A 17 21.42 -11.69 -6.73
N LEU A 18 22.38 -10.75 -6.79
CA LEU A 18 22.17 -9.37 -7.22
C LEU A 18 21.61 -9.28 -8.64
N SER A 19 22.12 -10.10 -9.56
CA SER A 19 21.64 -10.11 -10.95
C SER A 19 20.24 -10.70 -11.07
N LEU A 20 19.90 -11.72 -10.27
CA LEU A 20 18.55 -12.29 -10.20
C LEU A 20 17.55 -11.25 -9.67
N TYR A 21 17.88 -10.59 -8.56
CA TYR A 21 17.05 -9.52 -7.99
C TYR A 21 16.86 -8.35 -8.97
N ARG A 22 17.95 -7.85 -9.58
CA ARG A 22 17.87 -6.76 -10.57
C ARG A 22 17.05 -7.15 -11.81
N GLN A 23 17.13 -8.40 -12.26
CA GLN A 23 16.27 -8.90 -13.34
C GLN A 23 14.80 -8.90 -12.93
N ALA A 24 14.47 -9.38 -11.72
CA ALA A 24 13.11 -9.39 -11.21
C ALA A 24 12.54 -7.97 -11.11
N VAL A 25 13.26 -7.04 -10.49
CA VAL A 25 12.84 -5.63 -10.37
C VAL A 25 12.62 -4.99 -11.75
N LYS A 26 13.47 -5.32 -12.73
CA LYS A 26 13.30 -4.84 -14.12
C LYS A 26 12.00 -5.36 -14.74
N LEU A 27 11.66 -6.63 -14.52
CA LEU A 27 10.43 -7.23 -15.02
C LEU A 27 9.20 -6.62 -14.35
N VAL A 28 9.23 -6.39 -13.03
CA VAL A 28 8.16 -5.69 -12.30
C VAL A 28 7.92 -4.29 -12.90
N LYS A 29 8.99 -3.52 -13.13
CA LYS A 29 8.89 -2.18 -13.76
C LYS A 29 8.31 -2.25 -15.17
N GLN A 30 8.73 -3.22 -15.99
CA GLN A 30 8.19 -3.41 -17.33
C GLN A 30 6.70 -3.76 -17.33
N GLN A 31 6.29 -4.62 -16.40
CA GLN A 31 4.89 -5.00 -16.25
C GLN A 31 4.01 -3.80 -15.85
N GLN A 32 4.46 -2.99 -14.89
CA GLN A 32 3.75 -1.78 -14.48
C GLN A 32 3.57 -0.78 -15.63
N GLN A 33 4.53 -0.69 -16.54
CA GLN A 33 4.48 0.19 -17.71
C GLN A 33 3.59 -0.34 -18.85
N GLN A 34 3.35 -1.65 -18.92
CA GLN A 34 2.64 -2.27 -20.06
C GLN A 34 1.12 -2.38 -19.88
N LEU A 35 0.54 -1.92 -18.75
CA LEU A 35 -0.91 -1.82 -18.49
C LEU A 35 -1.75 -3.10 -18.69
N CYS A 36 -1.15 -4.23 -19.08
CA CYS A 36 -1.80 -5.51 -19.28
C CYS A 36 -0.88 -6.64 -18.78
N GLY A 37 -1.09 -7.08 -17.54
CA GLY A 37 -0.41 -8.26 -17.00
C GLY A 37 -0.93 -9.53 -17.67
N SER A 38 -0.03 -10.33 -18.24
CA SER A 38 -0.35 -11.71 -18.63
C SER A 38 -0.04 -12.62 -17.44
N LEU A 39 -0.85 -13.64 -17.16
CA LEU A 39 -0.58 -14.62 -16.09
C LEU A 39 0.83 -15.26 -16.18
N GLY A 40 1.42 -15.30 -17.39
CA GLY A 40 2.78 -15.79 -17.60
C GLY A 40 3.89 -14.86 -17.10
N SER A 41 3.67 -13.54 -17.02
CA SER A 41 4.66 -12.61 -16.47
C SER A 41 4.75 -12.70 -14.95
N ASP A 42 3.63 -12.91 -14.26
CA ASP A 42 3.59 -13.02 -12.79
C ASP A 42 4.36 -14.24 -12.29
N SER A 43 4.15 -15.40 -12.94
CA SER A 43 4.85 -16.64 -12.57
C SER A 43 6.36 -16.54 -12.76
N LEU A 44 6.83 -15.87 -13.83
CA LEU A 44 8.26 -15.67 -14.06
C LEU A 44 8.89 -14.69 -13.06
N ILE A 45 8.16 -13.62 -12.69
CA ILE A 45 8.59 -12.66 -11.67
C ILE A 45 8.70 -13.36 -10.31
N GLU A 46 7.66 -14.11 -9.92
CA GLU A 46 7.63 -14.90 -8.69
C GLU A 46 8.83 -15.85 -8.60
N GLN A 47 9.05 -16.66 -9.65
CA GLN A 47 10.17 -17.61 -9.70
C GLN A 47 11.53 -16.91 -9.53
N LYS A 48 11.75 -15.78 -10.22
CA LYS A 48 13.01 -15.04 -10.11
C LYS A 48 13.21 -14.42 -8.73
N LEU A 49 12.14 -13.91 -8.12
CA LEU A 49 12.19 -13.36 -6.77
C LEU A 49 12.49 -14.46 -5.74
N GLN A 50 11.82 -15.62 -5.82
CA GLN A 50 12.09 -16.77 -4.93
C GLN A 50 13.55 -17.26 -5.05
N GLN A 51 14.07 -17.38 -6.27
CA GLN A 51 15.49 -17.71 -6.50
C GLN A 51 16.43 -16.67 -5.90
N SER A 52 16.09 -15.38 -6.00
CA SER A 52 16.89 -14.30 -5.41
C SER A 52 16.90 -14.35 -3.89
N VAL A 53 15.74 -14.61 -3.25
CA VAL A 53 15.61 -14.78 -1.79
C VAL A 53 16.47 -15.94 -1.31
N GLN A 54 16.35 -17.11 -1.93
CA GLN A 54 17.13 -18.28 -1.54
C GLN A 54 18.64 -18.02 -1.62
N ALA A 55 19.08 -17.38 -2.71
CA ALA A 55 20.50 -17.12 -2.93
C ALA A 55 21.05 -15.99 -2.05
N LEU A 56 20.23 -14.99 -1.69
CA LEU A 56 20.60 -13.92 -0.75
C LEU A 56 20.60 -14.43 0.70
N ALA A 57 19.67 -15.28 1.10
CA ALA A 57 19.59 -15.86 2.44
C ALA A 57 20.85 -16.66 2.81
N VAL A 58 21.36 -17.49 1.87
CA VAL A 58 22.63 -18.21 2.07
C VAL A 58 23.78 -17.24 2.35
N ARG A 59 23.86 -16.13 1.60
CA ARG A 59 24.94 -15.14 1.77
C ARG A 59 24.84 -14.36 3.07
N VAL A 60 23.62 -14.07 3.54
CA VAL A 60 23.40 -13.42 4.83
C VAL A 60 23.81 -14.36 5.98
N GLN A 61 23.51 -15.66 5.87
CA GLN A 61 23.93 -16.66 6.84
C GLN A 61 25.45 -16.88 6.86
N GLU A 62 26.12 -16.79 5.71
CA GLU A 62 27.58 -16.92 5.59
C GLU A 62 28.36 -15.68 6.09
N GLY A 63 27.69 -14.53 6.24
CA GLY A 63 28.33 -13.23 6.49
C GLY A 63 27.90 -12.53 7.79
N GLU A 64 27.63 -13.29 8.86
CA GLU A 64 27.00 -12.80 10.09
C GLU A 64 27.44 -11.40 10.59
N THR A 65 26.40 -10.58 10.83
CA THR A 65 26.38 -9.30 11.57
C THR A 65 26.91 -8.05 10.86
N ALA A 66 26.11 -7.49 9.95
CA ALA A 66 26.15 -6.06 9.69
C ALA A 66 25.15 -5.37 10.63
N GLU A 67 25.62 -4.45 11.45
CA GLU A 67 24.77 -3.59 12.29
C GLU A 67 23.67 -2.95 11.44
N HIS A 68 22.44 -2.94 11.96
CA HIS A 68 21.26 -2.39 11.29
C HIS A 68 21.38 -0.87 11.22
N SER A 69 22.02 -0.37 10.17
CA SER A 69 22.04 1.05 9.86
C SER A 69 20.70 1.45 9.23
N LEU A 70 20.11 2.54 9.72
CA LEU A 70 18.94 3.18 9.11
C LEU A 70 19.31 3.96 7.83
N ASP A 71 20.60 4.06 7.49
CA ASP A 71 21.07 4.81 6.31
C ASP A 71 20.79 4.05 5.02
N LEU A 72 19.64 4.37 4.42
CA LEU A 72 19.22 3.86 3.12
C LEU A 72 20.23 4.16 1.98
N GLU A 73 21.09 5.18 2.15
CA GLU A 73 22.20 5.49 1.24
C GLU A 73 23.36 4.48 1.27
N LEU A 74 23.61 3.85 2.43
CA LEU A 74 24.68 2.87 2.61
C LEU A 74 24.22 1.44 2.32
N CYS A 75 22.90 1.18 2.31
CA CYS A 75 22.33 -0.17 2.24
C CYS A 75 22.10 -0.73 0.82
N LEU A 76 22.34 0.03 -0.25
CA LEU A 76 21.94 -0.38 -1.62
C LEU A 76 22.64 -1.65 -2.15
N ASP A 77 23.79 -2.02 -1.57
CA ASP A 77 24.52 -3.25 -1.90
C ASP A 77 24.62 -4.25 -0.72
N GLU A 78 23.96 -3.97 0.42
CA GLU A 78 23.96 -4.84 1.59
C GLU A 78 23.06 -6.06 1.36
N PRO A 79 23.55 -7.31 1.56
CA PRO A 79 22.80 -8.52 1.25
C PRO A 79 21.53 -8.65 2.11
N ALA A 80 21.54 -8.17 3.36
CA ALA A 80 20.37 -8.17 4.24
C ALA A 80 19.26 -7.22 3.75
N PHE A 81 19.63 -6.01 3.32
CA PHE A 81 18.68 -5.05 2.76
C PHE A 81 18.07 -5.55 1.44
N LEU A 82 18.89 -6.17 0.59
CA LEU A 82 18.41 -6.77 -0.66
C LEU A 82 17.50 -7.98 -0.41
N LEU A 83 17.80 -8.78 0.62
CA LEU A 83 16.95 -9.89 1.05
C LEU A 83 15.60 -9.37 1.58
N ALA A 84 15.62 -8.33 2.41
CA ALA A 84 14.40 -7.64 2.86
C ALA A 84 13.59 -7.12 1.65
N SER A 85 14.26 -6.45 0.71
CA SER A 85 13.62 -5.90 -0.48
C SER A 85 13.03 -6.99 -1.38
N ALA A 86 13.70 -8.13 -1.53
CA ALA A 86 13.18 -9.26 -2.29
C ALA A 86 11.92 -9.86 -1.63
N HIS A 87 11.91 -10.00 -0.31
CA HIS A 87 10.74 -10.39 0.47
C HIS A 87 9.59 -9.40 0.33
N LEU A 88 9.85 -8.09 0.39
CA LEU A 88 8.85 -7.05 0.14
C LEU A 88 8.21 -7.20 -1.24
N GLN A 89 9.01 -7.38 -2.29
CA GLN A 89 8.49 -7.53 -3.65
C GLN A 89 7.64 -8.81 -3.82
N LEU A 90 8.02 -9.93 -3.19
CA LEU A 90 7.17 -11.13 -3.16
C LEU A 90 5.85 -10.87 -2.42
N GLY A 91 5.90 -10.18 -1.28
CA GLY A 91 4.71 -9.83 -0.52
C GLY A 91 3.72 -8.98 -1.33
N LEU A 92 4.23 -7.98 -2.06
CA LEU A 92 3.41 -7.14 -2.94
C LEU A 92 2.81 -7.94 -4.10
N LEU A 93 3.57 -8.86 -4.70
CA LEU A 93 3.09 -9.74 -5.77
C LEU A 93 1.97 -10.67 -5.28
N TYR A 94 2.16 -11.32 -4.13
CA TYR A 94 1.13 -12.18 -3.53
C TYR A 94 -0.13 -11.40 -3.16
N ARG A 95 0.02 -10.18 -2.66
CA ARG A 95 -1.13 -9.29 -2.41
C ARG A 95 -1.91 -8.99 -3.70
N GLN A 96 -1.21 -8.73 -4.81
CA GLN A 96 -1.87 -8.51 -6.11
C GLN A 96 -2.62 -9.75 -6.60
N GLN A 97 -2.15 -10.95 -6.23
CA GLN A 97 -2.78 -12.23 -6.51
C GLN A 97 -3.85 -12.64 -5.48
N ASP A 98 -4.20 -11.77 -4.53
CA ASP A 98 -5.12 -12.04 -3.40
C ASP A 98 -4.68 -13.18 -2.46
N ARG A 99 -3.40 -13.56 -2.52
CA ARG A 99 -2.76 -14.57 -1.64
C ARG A 99 -2.31 -13.90 -0.33
N LEU A 100 -3.27 -13.39 0.44
CA LEU A 100 -3.01 -12.51 1.60
C LEU A 100 -2.15 -13.15 2.70
N GLN A 101 -2.31 -14.44 2.99
CA GLN A 101 -1.51 -15.14 4.00
C GLN A 101 -0.03 -15.22 3.59
N GLU A 102 0.24 -15.58 2.34
CA GLU A 102 1.61 -15.66 1.82
C GLU A 102 2.22 -14.26 1.73
N ALA A 103 1.43 -13.25 1.35
CA ALA A 103 1.85 -11.87 1.36
C ALA A 103 2.30 -11.43 2.77
N ALA A 104 1.50 -11.70 3.80
CA ALA A 104 1.84 -11.37 5.18
C ALA A 104 3.13 -12.06 5.64
N GLN A 105 3.32 -13.35 5.33
CA GLN A 105 4.53 -14.09 5.69
C GLN A 105 5.79 -13.46 5.06
N GLN A 106 5.74 -13.14 3.76
CA GLN A 106 6.89 -12.52 3.09
C GLN A 106 7.20 -11.13 3.65
N LEU A 107 6.18 -10.32 3.94
CA LEU A 107 6.36 -9.00 4.53
C LEU A 107 6.93 -9.08 5.96
N GLN A 108 6.54 -10.08 6.75
CA GLN A 108 7.15 -10.35 8.05
C GLN A 108 8.63 -10.74 7.91
N HIS A 109 9.00 -11.59 6.95
CA HIS A 109 10.40 -11.91 6.67
C HIS A 109 11.19 -10.66 6.23
N SER A 110 10.58 -9.77 5.45
CA SER A 110 11.20 -8.48 5.11
C SER A 110 11.57 -7.68 6.37
N LEU A 111 10.64 -7.60 7.32
CA LEU A 111 10.83 -6.86 8.57
C LEU A 111 11.82 -7.55 9.54
N GLN A 112 11.99 -8.87 9.46
CA GLN A 112 13.03 -9.57 10.23
C GLN A 112 14.44 -9.14 9.82
N HIS A 113 14.64 -8.79 8.54
CA HIS A 113 15.92 -8.35 8.00
C HIS A 113 16.10 -6.83 8.03
N PHE A 114 15.01 -6.07 7.90
CA PHE A 114 15.03 -4.61 7.99
C PHE A 114 13.82 -4.12 8.81
N PRO A 115 13.94 -4.00 10.14
CA PRO A 115 12.81 -3.71 11.03
C PRO A 115 12.14 -2.36 10.78
N CYS A 116 12.85 -1.37 10.23
CA CYS A 116 12.30 -0.03 9.98
C CYS A 116 11.90 0.19 8.52
N PHE A 117 11.59 -0.88 7.77
CA PHE A 117 11.19 -0.77 6.37
C PHE A 117 9.80 -0.14 6.26
N VAL A 118 9.72 1.12 5.82
CA VAL A 118 8.44 1.84 5.71
C VAL A 118 7.52 1.11 4.74
N ALA A 119 8.03 0.70 3.57
CA ALA A 119 7.25 -0.04 2.60
C ALA A 119 6.74 -1.39 3.10
N ALA A 120 7.53 -2.15 3.87
CA ALA A 120 7.07 -3.44 4.38
C ALA A 120 6.02 -3.29 5.49
N HIS A 121 6.20 -2.33 6.41
CA HIS A 121 5.18 -2.02 7.41
C HIS A 121 3.88 -1.51 6.77
N SER A 122 3.98 -0.61 5.80
CA SER A 122 2.83 -0.08 5.04
C SER A 122 2.06 -1.20 4.32
N ALA A 123 2.78 -2.07 3.61
CA ALA A 123 2.19 -3.19 2.91
C ALA A 123 1.57 -4.22 3.88
N LEU A 124 2.25 -4.54 4.99
CA LEU A 124 1.77 -5.52 5.96
C LEU A 124 0.51 -5.02 6.66
N GLY A 125 0.47 -3.75 7.08
CA GLY A 125 -0.74 -3.15 7.65
C GLY A 125 -1.93 -3.21 6.69
N GLN A 126 -1.71 -2.97 5.40
CA GLN A 126 -2.76 -3.09 4.38
C GLN A 126 -3.23 -4.55 4.16
N VAL A 127 -2.30 -5.51 4.13
CA VAL A 127 -2.62 -6.94 3.99
C VAL A 127 -3.41 -7.44 5.20
N VAL A 128 -2.93 -7.16 6.41
CA VAL A 128 -3.61 -7.56 7.66
C VAL A 128 -5.00 -6.93 7.73
N ARG A 129 -5.13 -5.65 7.36
CA ARG A 129 -6.45 -4.99 7.30
C ARG A 129 -7.39 -5.67 6.31
N ALA A 130 -6.90 -6.08 5.15
CA ALA A 130 -7.72 -6.72 4.12
C ALA A 130 -8.20 -8.13 4.55
N SER A 131 -7.39 -8.85 5.34
CA SER A 131 -7.74 -10.17 5.86
C SER A 131 -8.36 -10.16 7.26
N ALA A 132 -8.53 -9.00 7.90
CA ALA A 132 -8.95 -8.90 9.28
C ALA A 132 -10.40 -9.38 9.47
N ALA A 133 -10.59 -10.35 10.35
CA ALA A 133 -11.88 -10.87 10.79
C ALA A 133 -12.21 -10.46 12.23
N SER A 134 -11.24 -9.91 12.97
CA SER A 134 -11.35 -9.54 14.38
C SER A 134 -10.87 -8.12 14.65
N HIS A 135 -11.29 -7.57 15.79
CA HIS A 135 -10.81 -6.27 16.25
C HIS A 135 -9.29 -6.29 16.53
N ASP A 136 -8.77 -7.41 17.04
CA ASP A 136 -7.35 -7.57 17.34
C ASP A 136 -6.49 -7.52 16.07
N GLU A 137 -6.93 -8.11 14.97
CA GLU A 137 -6.24 -8.01 13.68
C GLU A 137 -6.30 -6.60 13.10
N LEU A 138 -7.41 -5.87 13.30
CA LEU A 138 -7.48 -4.46 12.93
C LEU A 138 -6.50 -3.60 13.76
N GLN A 139 -6.35 -3.88 15.05
CA GLN A 139 -5.34 -3.23 15.89
C GLN A 139 -3.92 -3.55 15.42
N GLN A 140 -3.64 -4.79 15.02
CA GLN A 140 -2.35 -5.17 14.44
C GLN A 140 -2.07 -4.43 13.12
N ALA A 141 -3.09 -4.32 12.26
CA ALA A 141 -2.98 -3.51 11.04
C ALA A 141 -2.68 -2.04 11.35
N GLU A 142 -3.38 -1.45 12.33
CA GLU A 142 -3.12 -0.08 12.79
C GLU A 142 -1.68 0.08 13.27
N ALA A 143 -1.20 -0.82 14.13
CA ALA A 143 0.15 -0.78 14.69
C ALA A 143 1.23 -0.81 13.59
N HIS A 144 1.06 -1.64 12.55
CA HIS A 144 1.99 -1.64 11.42
C HIS A 144 1.97 -0.33 10.63
N LEU A 145 0.81 0.28 10.42
CA LEU A 145 0.73 1.57 9.74
C LEU A 145 1.34 2.71 10.58
N GLN A 146 1.15 2.69 11.90
CA GLN A 146 1.80 3.62 12.82
C GLN A 146 3.33 3.48 12.79
N GLN A 147 3.84 2.24 12.80
CA GLN A 147 5.28 1.98 12.66
C GLN A 147 5.83 2.53 11.34
N ALA A 148 5.14 2.33 10.21
CA ALA A 148 5.54 2.91 8.93
C ALA A 148 5.64 4.44 8.99
N VAL A 149 4.63 5.11 9.55
CA VAL A 149 4.63 6.58 9.68
C VAL A 149 5.75 7.06 10.61
N ALA A 150 5.94 6.40 11.75
CA ALA A 150 7.00 6.75 12.70
C ALA A 150 8.40 6.57 12.09
N SER A 151 8.66 5.45 11.40
CA SER A 151 9.94 5.22 10.73
C SER A 151 10.19 6.23 9.61
N ALA A 152 9.15 6.61 8.85
CA ALA A 152 9.28 7.64 7.82
C ALA A 152 9.61 9.02 8.41
N GLU A 153 8.97 9.39 9.54
CA GLU A 153 9.25 10.64 10.24
C GLU A 153 10.68 10.66 10.80
N GLN A 154 11.13 9.55 11.39
CA GLN A 154 12.52 9.40 11.86
C GLN A 154 13.53 9.56 10.73
N LEU A 155 13.30 8.91 9.58
CA LEU A 155 14.15 9.04 8.40
C LEU A 155 14.18 10.48 7.88
N SER A 156 13.02 11.15 7.83
CA SER A 156 12.91 12.55 7.40
C SER A 156 13.64 13.52 8.35
N ALA A 157 13.69 13.21 9.64
CA ALA A 157 14.37 14.03 10.65
C ALA A 157 15.90 13.83 10.65
N GLN A 158 16.38 12.64 10.25
CA GLN A 158 17.81 12.35 10.13
C GLN A 158 18.42 12.94 8.85
N GLN A 159 17.63 13.06 7.79
CA GLN A 159 18.06 13.61 6.51
C GLN A 159 17.75 15.11 6.47
N ASP A 160 18.74 15.99 6.69
CA ASP A 160 18.67 17.46 6.61
C ASP A 160 18.18 17.99 5.22
N GLY A 161 16.93 17.71 4.84
CA GLY A 161 16.19 18.25 3.69
C GLY A 161 16.72 17.94 2.28
N LEU A 162 17.95 17.43 2.12
CA LEU A 162 18.65 17.43 0.82
C LEU A 162 18.70 16.07 0.09
N LEU A 163 18.20 15.00 0.71
CA LEU A 163 18.36 13.63 0.19
C LEU A 163 17.10 12.97 -0.36
N LEU A 164 15.92 13.53 -0.07
CA LEU A 164 14.65 13.04 -0.60
C LEU A 164 14.57 13.11 -2.15
N GLN A 165 15.45 13.91 -2.78
CA GLN A 165 15.49 14.10 -4.24
C GLN A 165 16.49 13.18 -4.98
N SER A 166 17.37 12.44 -4.30
CA SER A 166 18.52 11.83 -4.97
C SER A 166 18.32 10.36 -5.40
N ASN A 167 17.50 9.56 -4.68
CA ASN A 167 17.47 8.10 -4.86
C ASN A 167 16.06 7.52 -5.04
N GLN A 168 15.90 6.61 -6.03
CA GLN A 168 14.64 5.91 -6.32
C GLN A 168 14.11 5.07 -5.14
N ALA A 169 15.00 4.58 -4.27
CA ALA A 169 14.62 3.87 -3.04
C ALA A 169 13.95 4.81 -2.02
N CYS A 170 14.42 6.06 -1.89
CA CYS A 170 13.81 7.07 -1.03
C CYS A 170 12.43 7.50 -1.55
N ALA A 171 12.26 7.61 -2.87
CA ALA A 171 10.95 7.92 -3.46
C ALA A 171 9.91 6.81 -3.17
N ALA A 172 10.30 5.54 -3.28
CA ALA A 172 9.42 4.42 -2.98
C ALA A 172 9.05 4.35 -1.47
N GLU A 173 10.00 4.66 -0.58
CA GLU A 173 9.72 4.75 0.87
C GLU A 173 8.82 5.95 1.21
N ALA A 174 9.00 7.09 0.53
CA ALA A 174 8.14 8.26 0.69
C ALA A 174 6.71 7.98 0.20
N ASP A 175 6.55 7.39 -0.99
CA ASP A 175 5.25 6.96 -1.52
C ASP A 175 4.59 5.95 -0.56
N ALA A 176 5.37 5.04 0.02
CA ALA A 176 4.87 4.08 1.00
C ALA A 176 4.45 4.73 2.32
N ALA A 177 5.14 5.79 2.75
CA ALA A 177 4.80 6.58 3.93
C ALA A 177 3.45 7.29 3.74
N ASP A 178 3.24 7.93 2.59
CA ASP A 178 1.97 8.59 2.27
C ASP A 178 0.83 7.59 2.15
N ALA A 179 1.09 6.42 1.56
CA ALA A 179 0.13 5.31 1.50
C ALA A 179 -0.21 4.79 2.91
N ALA A 180 0.78 4.64 3.79
CA ALA A 180 0.57 4.20 5.17
C ALA A 180 -0.26 5.22 5.95
N ARG A 181 0.11 6.50 5.86
CA ARG A 181 -0.58 7.60 6.54
C ARG A 181 -2.02 7.74 6.06
N SER A 182 -2.27 7.58 4.76
CA SER A 182 -3.61 7.57 4.18
C SER A 182 -4.44 6.40 4.69
N ALA A 183 -3.86 5.19 4.71
CA ALA A 183 -4.54 4.00 5.22
C ALA A 183 -4.87 4.10 6.72
N LEU A 184 -3.95 4.67 7.51
CA LEU A 184 -4.13 4.92 8.94
C LEU A 184 -5.24 5.95 9.19
N ALA A 185 -5.20 7.08 8.48
CA ALA A 185 -6.25 8.10 8.56
C ALA A 185 -7.64 7.51 8.27
N MET A 186 -7.77 6.69 7.22
CA MET A 186 -9.04 6.03 6.90
C MET A 186 -9.50 5.05 7.99
N MET A 187 -8.58 4.33 8.62
CA MET A 187 -8.90 3.40 9.71
C MET A 187 -9.34 4.14 10.98
N LEU A 188 -8.69 5.26 11.28
CA LEU A 188 -9.06 6.14 12.39
C LEU A 188 -10.44 6.78 12.16
N CYS A 189 -10.72 7.25 10.95
CA CYS A 189 -12.05 7.72 10.58
C CYS A 189 -13.11 6.63 10.76
N GLN A 190 -12.86 5.42 10.26
CA GLN A 190 -13.80 4.30 10.36
C GLN A 190 -14.03 3.86 11.81
N SER A 191 -13.07 4.09 12.71
CA SER A 191 -13.22 3.83 14.16
C SER A 191 -13.78 5.01 14.96
N GLY A 192 -14.14 6.12 14.30
CA GLY A 192 -14.67 7.33 14.97
C GLY A 192 -13.59 8.16 15.70
N ARG A 193 -12.30 7.87 15.49
CA ARG A 193 -11.15 8.57 16.10
C ARG A 193 -10.73 9.78 15.26
N GLU A 194 -11.65 10.73 15.11
CA GLU A 194 -11.54 11.85 14.17
C GLU A 194 -10.38 12.81 14.45
N VAL A 195 -10.11 13.08 15.73
CA VAL A 195 -9.05 14.01 16.13
C VAL A 195 -7.69 13.46 15.70
N GLU A 196 -7.48 12.15 15.86
CA GLU A 196 -6.25 11.48 15.44
C GLU A 196 -6.17 11.38 13.91
N ALA A 197 -7.28 11.05 13.25
CA ALA A 197 -7.34 11.02 11.80
C ALA A 197 -7.00 12.38 11.16
N ALA A 198 -7.47 13.49 11.76
CA ALA A 198 -7.25 14.84 11.27
C ALA A 198 -5.77 15.23 11.24
N VAL A 199 -4.96 14.76 12.20
CA VAL A 199 -3.51 14.98 12.21
C VAL A 199 -2.86 14.39 10.97
N HIS A 200 -3.20 13.13 10.65
CA HIS A 200 -2.65 12.44 9.49
C HIS A 200 -3.14 13.03 8.16
N LEU A 201 -4.42 13.41 8.07
CA LEU A 201 -4.98 14.06 6.88
C LEU A 201 -4.34 15.43 6.63
N ALA A 202 -4.15 16.24 7.67
CA ALA A 202 -3.49 17.54 7.56
C ALA A 202 -2.04 17.38 7.08
N ALA A 203 -1.32 16.37 7.60
CA ALA A 203 0.04 16.08 7.19
C ALA A 203 0.16 15.56 5.74
N LEU A 204 -0.93 15.02 5.16
CA LEU A 204 -1.06 14.70 3.73
C LEU A 204 -1.50 15.90 2.88
N GLY A 205 -1.71 17.07 3.48
CA GLY A 205 -2.10 18.30 2.79
C GLY A 205 -3.61 18.49 2.57
N PHE A 206 -4.46 17.62 3.13
CA PHE A 206 -5.90 17.80 3.06
C PHE A 206 -6.37 18.95 3.96
N LYS A 207 -7.16 19.86 3.39
CA LYS A 207 -7.76 21.00 4.11
C LYS A 207 -9.19 20.74 4.57
N PHE A 208 -9.88 19.87 3.86
CA PHE A 208 -11.26 19.49 4.10
C PHE A 208 -11.36 17.97 4.11
N ARG A 209 -12.26 17.46 4.93
CA ARG A 209 -12.63 16.04 4.97
C ARG A 209 -14.13 15.91 4.78
N LEU A 210 -14.56 14.74 4.31
CA LEU A 210 -15.96 14.38 4.28
C LEU A 210 -16.52 14.30 5.71
N SER A 211 -17.84 14.39 5.84
CA SER A 211 -18.52 14.31 7.14
C SER A 211 -18.33 12.93 7.76
N ASN A 212 -18.58 12.86 9.08
CA ASN A 212 -18.37 11.65 9.87
C ASN A 212 -19.21 10.50 9.37
N GLU A 213 -20.45 10.78 8.97
CA GLU A 213 -21.42 9.81 8.48
C GLU A 213 -20.96 9.13 7.18
N VAL A 214 -20.12 9.81 6.38
CA VAL A 214 -19.55 9.24 5.15
C VAL A 214 -18.33 8.37 5.45
N LEU A 215 -17.54 8.72 6.45
CA LEU A 215 -16.27 8.06 6.75
C LEU A 215 -16.37 7.01 7.88
N HIS A 216 -17.45 7.03 8.65
CA HIS A 216 -17.81 6.05 9.68
C HIS A 216 -19.14 5.40 9.28
N TYR A 217 -19.06 4.42 8.38
CA TYR A 217 -20.23 3.72 7.86
C TYR A 217 -20.37 2.34 8.51
N ALA A 218 -21.60 1.84 8.58
CA ALA A 218 -21.86 0.48 9.05
C ALA A 218 -21.19 -0.53 8.11
N LEU A 219 -20.35 -1.40 8.68
CA LEU A 219 -19.77 -2.53 7.97
C LEU A 219 -20.78 -3.68 7.97
N PRO A 220 -20.69 -4.63 7.02
CA PRO A 220 -21.58 -5.80 6.98
C PRO A 220 -21.58 -6.63 8.28
N SER A 221 -20.50 -6.54 9.06
CA SER A 221 -20.31 -7.17 10.36
C SER A 221 -20.79 -6.33 11.55
N SER A 222 -21.20 -5.07 11.33
CA SER A 222 -21.68 -4.19 12.38
C SER A 222 -23.08 -4.60 12.83
N PRO A 223 -23.39 -4.51 14.14
CA PRO A 223 -24.77 -4.65 14.61
C PRO A 223 -25.66 -3.57 13.95
N PRO A 224 -26.96 -3.84 13.76
CA PRO A 224 -27.87 -2.89 13.13
C PRO A 224 -27.83 -1.55 13.89
N ALA A 225 -27.54 -0.48 13.15
CA ALA A 225 -27.40 0.85 13.72
C ALA A 225 -28.73 1.30 14.34
N ALA A 226 -28.67 1.89 15.53
CA ALA A 226 -29.79 2.64 16.08
C ALA A 226 -30.04 3.88 15.20
N ALA A 227 -31.31 4.27 15.06
CA ALA A 227 -31.72 5.40 14.25
C ALA A 227 -30.91 6.67 14.61
N PRO A 228 -30.48 7.47 13.62
CA PRO A 228 -29.70 8.67 13.89
C PRO A 228 -30.51 9.62 14.79
N ALA A 229 -29.86 10.11 15.85
CA ALA A 229 -30.45 11.15 16.69
C ALA A 229 -30.46 12.46 15.89
N GLU A 230 -31.65 13.01 15.66
CA GLU A 230 -31.84 14.33 15.05
C GLU A 230 -31.15 15.38 15.94
N GLN A 231 -29.98 15.87 15.52
CA GLN A 231 -29.32 16.99 16.16
C GLN A 231 -29.17 18.15 15.18
N GLY A 232 -29.98 19.18 15.46
CA GLY A 232 -29.62 20.60 15.34
C GLY A 232 -29.42 21.12 13.93
N ALA A 233 -30.40 21.91 13.47
CA ALA A 233 -30.29 22.76 12.28
C ALA A 233 -28.97 23.56 12.29
N SER A 234 -28.10 23.21 11.35
CA SER A 234 -26.95 24.02 10.96
C SER A 234 -27.35 24.83 9.72
N ASP A 235 -26.89 26.08 9.64
CA ASP A 235 -27.04 26.97 8.48
C ASP A 235 -26.26 26.41 7.26
N PHE A 236 -26.70 25.27 6.73
CA PHE A 236 -25.99 24.48 5.73
C PHE A 236 -26.51 24.77 4.32
N LEU A 237 -25.59 25.03 3.39
CA LEU A 237 -25.82 25.20 1.94
C LEU A 237 -26.13 23.86 1.21
N LEU A 238 -26.45 22.80 1.96
CA LEU A 238 -26.72 21.46 1.46
C LEU A 238 -28.13 21.07 1.87
N GLN A 239 -28.97 20.74 0.89
CA GLN A 239 -30.30 20.22 1.14
C GLN A 239 -30.30 18.71 0.82
N VAL A 240 -30.61 17.89 1.82
CA VAL A 240 -30.92 16.47 1.60
C VAL A 240 -32.40 16.38 1.27
N LEU A 241 -32.72 15.75 0.14
CA LEU A 241 -34.09 15.56 -0.33
C LEU A 241 -34.43 14.07 -0.29
N ASP A 242 -35.28 13.69 0.65
CA ASP A 242 -35.89 12.36 0.63
C ASP A 242 -36.81 12.23 -0.57
N ASN A 243 -36.78 11.07 -1.24
CA ASN A 243 -37.57 10.81 -2.44
C ASN A 243 -37.32 11.82 -3.58
N ALA A 244 -36.09 12.35 -3.71
CA ALA A 244 -35.70 13.24 -4.80
C ALA A 244 -35.97 12.64 -6.20
N LEU A 245 -36.06 11.32 -6.30
CA LEU A 245 -36.42 10.60 -7.50
C LEU A 245 -37.78 9.91 -7.33
N PRO A 246 -38.65 9.92 -8.36
CA PRO A 246 -39.85 9.10 -8.37
C PRO A 246 -39.51 7.63 -8.11
N GLN A 247 -40.33 6.94 -7.31
CA GLN A 247 -40.06 5.57 -6.88
C GLN A 247 -39.77 4.60 -8.04
N GLN A 248 -40.49 4.74 -9.16
CA GLN A 248 -40.26 3.92 -10.36
C GLN A 248 -38.87 4.14 -10.96
N LEU A 249 -38.39 5.39 -10.98
CA LEU A 249 -37.07 5.72 -11.48
C LEU A 249 -35.99 5.19 -10.52
N LEU A 250 -36.20 5.33 -9.20
CA LEU A 250 -35.28 4.77 -8.21
C LEU A 250 -35.15 3.25 -8.36
N LEU A 251 -36.27 2.53 -8.49
CA LEU A 251 -36.28 1.08 -8.72
C LEU A 251 -35.56 0.70 -10.01
N HIS A 252 -35.78 1.46 -11.08
CA HIS A 252 -35.08 1.25 -12.34
C HIS A 252 -33.56 1.45 -12.20
N LEU A 253 -33.13 2.54 -11.55
CA LEU A 253 -31.71 2.81 -11.30
C LEU A 253 -31.07 1.72 -10.42
N GLN A 254 -31.77 1.25 -9.38
CA GLN A 254 -31.29 0.15 -8.54
C GLN A 254 -31.10 -1.15 -9.33
N GLN A 255 -31.91 -1.41 -10.35
CA GLN A 255 -31.73 -2.56 -11.24
C GLN A 255 -30.55 -2.36 -12.20
N VAL A 256 -30.46 -1.18 -12.84
CA VAL A 256 -29.39 -0.84 -13.80
C VAL A 256 -28.02 -0.81 -13.12
N PHE A 257 -27.96 -0.36 -11.87
CA PHE A 257 -26.74 -0.27 -11.06
C PHE A 257 -26.66 -1.35 -9.98
N ALA A 258 -27.40 -2.45 -10.12
CA ALA A 258 -27.26 -3.59 -9.21
C ALA A 258 -25.80 -4.08 -9.20
N PRO A 259 -25.28 -4.64 -8.09
CA PRO A 259 -23.88 -5.06 -8.00
C PRO A 259 -23.42 -6.00 -9.14
N ALA A 260 -24.34 -6.85 -9.63
CA ALA A 260 -24.08 -7.78 -10.73
C ALA A 260 -24.36 -7.22 -12.14
N ALA A 261 -24.75 -5.96 -12.25
CA ALA A 261 -25.14 -5.36 -13.52
C ALA A 261 -23.97 -5.29 -14.51
N PRO A 262 -24.22 -5.50 -15.82
CA PRO A 262 -23.17 -5.43 -16.84
C PRO A 262 -22.54 -4.04 -16.95
N PHE A 263 -23.28 -2.98 -16.57
CA PHE A 263 -22.82 -1.59 -16.54
C PHE A 263 -21.40 -1.46 -15.96
N TRP A 264 -21.14 -2.08 -14.80
CA TRP A 264 -19.86 -1.96 -14.11
C TRP A 264 -18.70 -2.56 -14.91
N ARG A 265 -18.90 -3.73 -15.52
CA ARG A 265 -17.88 -4.39 -16.36
C ARG A 265 -17.66 -3.64 -17.66
N GLU A 266 -18.72 -3.17 -18.30
CA GLU A 266 -18.66 -2.45 -19.57
C GLU A 266 -17.93 -1.11 -19.43
N HIS A 267 -18.15 -0.41 -18.32
CA HIS A 267 -17.50 0.88 -18.03
C HIS A 267 -16.19 0.72 -17.24
N SER A 268 -15.74 -0.51 -17.03
CA SER A 268 -14.50 -0.84 -16.32
C SER A 268 -14.41 -0.23 -14.90
N TYR A 269 -15.57 -0.02 -14.25
CA TYR A 269 -15.62 0.38 -12.84
C TYR A 269 -14.97 -0.71 -11.98
N GLY A 270 -14.06 -0.33 -11.10
CA GLY A 270 -13.21 -1.24 -10.34
C GLY A 270 -11.84 -1.53 -10.98
N ARG A 271 -11.59 -1.08 -12.22
CA ARG A 271 -10.26 -1.12 -12.87
C ARG A 271 -9.69 0.27 -13.18
N VAL A 272 -10.55 1.25 -13.48
CA VAL A 272 -10.19 2.66 -13.71
C VAL A 272 -10.89 3.57 -12.71
N GLY A 273 -10.35 4.78 -12.50
CA GLY A 273 -10.84 5.76 -11.53
C GLY A 273 -12.31 6.15 -11.74
N TYR A 274 -12.95 6.63 -10.67
CA TYR A 274 -14.35 7.03 -10.67
C TYR A 274 -14.55 8.35 -11.42
N PHE A 275 -15.54 8.38 -12.32
CA PHE A 275 -16.00 9.62 -12.96
C PHE A 275 -17.10 10.26 -12.13
N SER A 276 -16.95 11.54 -11.82
CA SER A 276 -18.01 12.38 -11.29
C SER A 276 -18.49 13.35 -12.37
N TYR A 277 -19.81 13.42 -12.57
CA TYR A 277 -20.43 14.37 -13.48
C TYR A 277 -20.92 15.58 -12.68
N PHE A 278 -20.46 16.77 -13.06
CA PHE A 278 -20.98 18.02 -12.53
C PHE A 278 -22.06 18.55 -13.47
N PHE A 279 -23.31 18.55 -13.01
CA PHE A 279 -24.41 19.20 -13.72
C PHE A 279 -24.84 20.46 -12.96
N ARG A 280 -24.84 21.59 -13.67
CA ARG A 280 -25.34 22.85 -13.12
C ARG A 280 -26.86 22.80 -13.16
N LEU A 281 -27.50 22.70 -11.99
CA LEU A 281 -28.95 22.84 -11.90
C LEU A 281 -29.31 24.28 -12.24
N VAL A 282 -30.11 24.47 -13.29
CA VAL A 282 -30.69 25.77 -13.62
C VAL A 282 -31.80 26.01 -12.62
N SER A 283 -31.69 27.07 -11.82
CA SER A 283 -32.72 27.45 -10.84
C SER A 283 -34.03 27.70 -11.57
N CYS A 284 -34.98 26.77 -11.46
CA CYS A 284 -36.38 27.07 -11.74
C CYS A 284 -36.93 27.76 -10.50
N LEU A 285 -37.07 29.10 -10.58
CA LEU A 285 -37.95 29.89 -9.73
C LEU A 285 -39.42 29.57 -10.04
#